data_AF-A0A087TQA9-F1
#
_entry.id   AF-A0A087TQA9-F1
#
_cell.length_a   1.000
_cell.length_b   1.000
_cell.length_c   1.000
_cell.angle_alpha   90.00
_cell.angle_beta   90.00
_cell.angle_gamma   90.00
#
_symmetry.space_group_name_H-M   'P 1'
#
loop_
_entity.id
_entity.type
_entity.pdbx_description
1 polymer ?
#
loop_
_entity_poly.entity_id
_entity_poly.type
_entity_poly.pdbx_seq_one_letter_code
_entity_poly.pdbx_strand_id
1 'polypeptide(L)' 'MLVPHKVGYGILHRGQQLHGALPISAGERHNLIFWMRSSSIRNKKCPMCNSKPLLVAGNDYGDGFTQDFELSNKHICNIT' A
#
# COMPACT_ATOMS: atom_id res chain seq x y z
N MET A 1 4.47 -5.81 -18.51
CA MET A 1 3.38 -6.60 -19.15
C MET A 1 2.19 -5.67 -19.33
N LEU A 2 1.61 -5.63 -20.52
CA LEU A 2 0.35 -4.91 -20.75
C LEU A 2 -0.81 -5.82 -20.38
N VAL A 3 -1.75 -5.30 -19.59
CA VAL A 3 -2.96 -6.03 -19.21
C VAL A 3 -4.16 -5.27 -19.76
N PRO A 4 -4.95 -5.88 -20.67
CA PRO A 4 -6.12 -5.22 -21.22
C PRO A 4 -7.21 -5.06 -20.14
N HIS A 5 -7.94 -3.95 -20.20
CA HIS A 5 -9.07 -3.72 -19.31
C HIS A 5 -10.24 -4.65 -19.67
N LYS A 6 -10.83 -5.32 -18.67
CA LYS A 6 -11.98 -6.20 -18.82
C LYS A 6 -12.94 -6.02 -17.64
N VAL A 7 -14.17 -5.61 -17.94
CA VAL A 7 -15.20 -5.37 -16.91
C VAL A 7 -15.47 -6.64 -16.11
N GLY A 8 -15.54 -6.52 -14.78
CA GLY A 8 -15.75 -7.63 -13.85
C GLY A 8 -14.49 -8.41 -13.47
N TYR A 9 -13.31 -8.01 -13.97
CA TYR A 9 -12.04 -8.65 -13.65
C TYR A 9 -11.19 -7.73 -12.78
N GLY A 10 -10.52 -8.32 -11.78
CA GLY A 10 -9.54 -7.64 -10.93
C GLY A 10 -8.11 -8.02 -11.30
N ILE A 11 -7.17 -7.12 -11.02
CA ILE A 11 -5.74 -7.40 -11.09
C ILE A 11 -5.19 -7.27 -9.68
N LEU A 12 -4.47 -8.30 -9.22
CA LEU A 12 -3.70 -8.24 -7.99
C LEU A 12 -2.22 -8.10 -8.34
N HIS A 13 -1.58 -7.07 -7.81
CA HIS A 13 -0.15 -6.84 -7.96
C HIS A 13 0.48 -6.43 -6.63
N ARG A 14 1.82 -6.50 -6.57
CA ARG A 14 2.56 -6.06 -5.38
C ARG A 14 2.50 -4.53 -5.30
N GLY A 15 2.41 -3.98 -4.09
CA GLY A 15 2.42 -2.53 -3.88
C GLY A 15 3.68 -1.83 -4.39
N GLN A 16 4.84 -2.51 -4.36
CA GLN A 16 6.13 -1.99 -4.89
C GLN A 16 6.27 -2.08 -6.41
N GLN A 17 5.35 -2.76 -7.10
CA GLN A 17 5.47 -2.95 -8.53
C GLN A 17 5.18 -1.64 -9.25
N LEU A 18 6.18 -1.10 -9.95
CA LEU A 18 5.98 0.06 -10.83
C LEU A 18 5.01 -0.32 -11.97
N HIS A 19 3.98 0.49 -12.14
CA HIS A 19 2.96 0.30 -13.16
C HIS A 19 2.36 1.66 -13.55
N GLY A 20 1.63 1.67 -14.66
CA GLY A 20 0.96 2.85 -15.16
C GLY A 20 -0.19 2.48 -16.08
N ALA A 21 -0.90 3.49 -16.56
CA ALA A 21 -1.94 3.34 -17.56
C ALA A 21 -1.54 4.06 -18.84
N LEU A 22 -1.82 3.44 -19.98
CA LEU A 22 -1.78 4.12 -21.26
C LEU A 22 -2.93 5.15 -21.34
N PRO A 23 -2.80 6.18 -22.20
CA PRO A 23 -3.87 7.14 -22.45
C PRO A 23 -5.18 6.46 -22.85
N ILE A 24 -6.30 7.02 -22.41
CA ILE A 24 -7.63 6.56 -22.82
C ILE A 24 -7.89 7.12 -24.22
N SER A 25 -8.11 6.23 -25.20
CA SER A 25 -8.38 6.65 -26.59
C SER A 25 -9.83 7.05 -26.83
N ALA A 26 -10.78 6.52 -26.04
CA ALA A 26 -12.20 6.84 -26.11
C ALA A 26 -12.94 6.40 -24.82
N GLY A 27 -14.03 7.08 -24.49
CA GLY A 27 -14.90 6.75 -23.35
C GLY A 27 -14.26 7.03 -21.97
N GLU A 28 -14.74 6.32 -20.95
CA GLU A 28 -14.27 6.44 -19.57
C GLU A 28 -13.85 5.07 -19.01
N ARG A 29 -12.93 5.09 -18.03
CA ARG A 29 -12.49 3.88 -17.32
C ARG A 29 -12.66 4.07 -15.82
N HIS A 30 -13.58 3.29 -15.24
CA HIS A 30 -13.85 3.26 -13.81
C HIS A 30 -13.15 2.05 -13.17
N ASN A 31 -12.32 2.28 -12.17
CA ASN A 31 -11.60 1.22 -11.45
C ASN A 31 -11.99 1.25 -9.96
N LEU A 32 -12.20 0.06 -9.39
CA LEU A 32 -12.29 -0.12 -7.94
C LEU A 32 -10.94 -0.62 -7.42
N ILE A 33 -10.36 0.07 -6.45
CA ILE A 33 -9.02 -0.22 -5.93
C ILE A 33 -9.12 -0.56 -4.44
N PHE A 34 -8.57 -1.72 -4.06
CA PHE A 34 -8.42 -2.13 -2.67
C PHE A 34 -6.93 -2.21 -2.30
N TRP A 35 -6.54 -1.48 -1.26
CA TRP A 35 -5.20 -1.58 -0.70
C TRP A 35 -5.19 -2.56 0.47
N MET A 36 -4.58 -3.72 0.28
CA MET A 36 -4.44 -4.73 1.32
C MET A 36 -3.11 -4.57 2.05
N ARG A 37 -3.14 -4.53 3.38
CA ARG A 37 -1.96 -4.40 4.25
C ARG A 37 -1.89 -5.57 5.22
N SER A 38 -0.79 -6.32 5.20
CA SER A 38 -0.47 -7.26 6.28
C SER A 38 0.39 -6.55 7.33
N SER A 39 -0.17 -6.30 8.51
CA SER A 39 0.52 -5.62 9.62
C SER A 39 1.72 -6.39 10.11
N SER A 40 1.57 -7.71 10.32
CA SER A 40 2.63 -8.59 10.80
C SER A 40 3.90 -8.59 9.93
N ILE A 41 3.75 -8.27 8.64
CA ILE A 41 4.85 -8.07 7.70
C ILE A 41 5.27 -6.60 7.62
N ARG A 42 4.32 -5.70 7.38
CA ARG A 42 4.59 -4.26 7.12
C ARG A 42 5.11 -3.52 8.34
N ASN A 43 4.93 -4.05 9.55
CA ASN A 43 5.48 -3.52 10.79
C ASN A 43 6.97 -3.87 10.99
N LYS A 44 7.48 -4.87 10.25
CA LYS A 44 8.89 -5.31 10.35
C LYS A 44 9.79 -4.62 9.33
N LYS A 45 9.27 -4.30 8.14
CA LYS A 45 10.04 -3.68 7.05
C LYS A 45 9.18 -2.79 6.16
N CYS A 46 9.64 -1.55 5.93
CA CYS A 46 9.02 -0.60 5.04
C CYS A 46 9.33 -0.98 3.58
N PRO A 47 8.32 -1.09 2.70
CA PRO A 47 8.52 -1.44 1.31
C PRO A 47 9.12 -0.29 0.48
N MET A 48 9.14 0.94 1.01
CA MET A 48 9.71 2.08 0.31
C MET A 48 11.22 2.16 0.52
N CYS A 49 11.65 2.18 1.80
CA CYS A 49 13.05 2.40 2.19
C CYS A 49 13.78 1.13 2.66
N ASN A 50 13.11 -0.02 2.71
CA ASN A 50 13.65 -1.28 3.24
C ASN A 50 14.09 -1.28 4.72
N SER A 51 13.79 -0.21 5.48
CA SER A 51 14.09 -0.09 6.92
C SER A 51 12.89 -0.49 7.80
N LYS A 52 13.13 -0.83 9.07
CA LYS A 52 12.05 -1.07 10.04
C LYS A 52 11.24 0.23 10.23
N PRO A 53 9.92 0.25 9.96
CA PRO A 53 9.12 1.45 10.17
C PRO A 53 8.90 1.67 11.66
N LEU A 54 8.88 2.94 12.08
CA LEU A 54 8.31 3.28 13.38
C LEU A 54 6.79 3.28 13.29
N LEU A 55 6.16 2.61 14.23
CA LEU A 55 4.72 2.63 14.41
C LEU A 55 4.39 3.60 15.55
N VAL A 56 3.37 4.43 15.35
CA VAL A 56 2.83 5.34 16.36
C VAL A 56 1.43 4.85 16.71
N ALA A 57 1.04 4.95 17.98
CA ALA A 57 -0.32 4.62 18.40
C ALA A 57 -1.32 5.56 17.70
N GLY A 58 -2.27 4.99 16.97
CA GLY A 58 -3.42 5.71 16.43
C GLY A 58 -4.56 5.76 17.45
N ASN A 59 -5.43 6.76 17.34
CA ASN A 59 -6.60 6.89 18.22
C ASN A 59 -7.69 5.84 17.93
N ASP A 60 -7.67 5.21 16.74
CA ASP A 60 -8.71 4.32 16.26
C ASP A 60 -8.15 3.04 15.61
N TYR A 61 -8.97 1.98 15.60
CA TYR A 61 -8.72 0.74 14.87
C TYR A 61 -9.10 0.92 13.38
N GLY A 62 -8.11 0.95 12.49
CA GLY A 62 -8.33 1.08 11.05
C GLY A 62 -7.04 0.86 10.25
N ASP A 63 -7.14 0.50 8.97
CA ASP A 63 -6.02 0.32 8.01
C ASP A 63 -5.00 -0.79 8.32
N GLY A 64 -5.38 -1.74 9.19
CA GLY A 64 -4.56 -2.91 9.48
C GLY A 64 -3.33 -2.56 10.32
N PHE A 65 -3.50 -1.90 11.47
CA PHE A 65 -2.48 -1.81 12.51
C PHE A 65 -2.70 -2.87 13.59
N THR A 66 -1.62 -3.37 14.19
CA THR A 66 -1.62 -4.26 15.36
C THR A 66 -0.93 -3.52 16.51
N GLN A 67 -1.41 -3.69 17.73
CA GLN A 67 -0.94 -2.95 18.91
C GLN A 67 0.26 -3.67 19.56
N ASP A 68 1.39 -2.97 19.69
CA ASP A 68 2.50 -3.34 20.59
C ASP A 68 2.82 -2.10 21.46
N PHE A 69 2.80 -2.26 22.79
CA PHE A 69 2.76 -1.16 23.77
C PHE A 69 4.09 -0.43 24.03
N GLU A 70 5.20 -0.74 23.35
CA GLU A 70 6.56 -0.42 23.83
C GLU A 70 7.49 0.46 22.97
N LEU A 71 7.02 1.36 22.08
CA LEU A 71 7.96 2.14 21.24
C LEU A 71 7.78 3.66 21.32
N SER A 72 8.56 4.31 22.20
CA SER A 72 8.57 5.75 22.49
C SER A 72 9.67 6.57 21.79
N ASN A 73 10.40 6.04 20.80
CA ASN A 73 11.48 6.79 20.11
C ASN A 73 11.24 6.97 18.59
N LYS A 74 11.28 8.23 18.14
CA LYS A 74 10.72 8.74 16.87
C LYS A 74 11.67 8.67 15.66
N HIS A 75 11.33 7.90 14.62
CA HIS A 75 11.92 7.92 13.27
C HIS A 75 10.87 7.61 12.19
N ILE A 76 10.46 8.63 11.42
CA ILE A 76 9.52 8.49 10.29
C ILE A 76 10.34 8.21 9.02
N CYS A 77 9.92 7.26 8.18
CA CYS A 77 10.57 7.04 6.87
C CYS A 77 10.09 8.12 5.89
N ASN A 78 10.93 9.13 5.67
CA ASN A 78 10.74 10.13 4.61
C ASN A 78 11.03 9.52 3.24
N ILE A 79 10.16 9.81 2.28
CA ILE A 79 10.35 9.51 0.86
C ILE A 79 10.82 10.84 0.25
N THR A 80 12.14 11.05 0.19
CA THR A 80 12.74 12.02 -0.74
C THR A 80 13.15 11.30 -2.00
#